data_AF-A0A8X7XY62-F1
#
_entry.id   AF-A0A8X7XY62-F1
#
_cell.length_a   1.000
_cell.length_b   1.000
_cell.length_c   1.000
_cell.angle_alpha   90.00
_cell.angle_beta   90.00
_cell.angle_gamma   90.00
#
_symmetry.space_group_name_H-M   'P 1'
#
loop_
_entity.id
_entity.type
_entity.pdbx_description
1 polymer ?
#
loop_
_entity_poly.entity_id
_entity_poly.type
_entity_poly.pdbx_seq_one_letter_code
_entity_poly.pdbx_strand_id
1 'polypeptide(L)'
;MGRVIRAQRKGAAGSVFKAHTHHRKGPARFRSLDFGEQNGYLRGVVTDIVRDPGRGAPLARVTFRHPLRYKLQKELFVAAEGMYSGQEIVSLLEYPGLEAIDPAYALPVDVVQRIFFGR
;
A
#
# COMPACT_ATOMS: atom_id res chain seq x y z
N MET A 1 10.50 -44.50 18.50
CA MET A 1 10.63 -43.10 18.97
C MET A 1 11.03 -42.24 17.77
N GLY A 2 10.16 -41.32 17.33
CA GLY A 2 10.33 -40.59 16.06
C GLY A 2 11.05 -39.24 16.22
N ARG A 3 11.76 -38.80 15.18
CA ARG A 3 12.38 -37.46 15.12
C ARG A 3 11.37 -36.43 14.62
N VAL A 4 11.39 -35.22 15.18
CA VAL A 4 10.53 -34.09 14.77
C VAL A 4 10.70 -33.80 13.27
N ILE A 5 9.59 -33.80 12.53
CA ILE A 5 9.59 -33.60 11.08
C ILE A 5 9.86 -32.14 10.71
N ARG A 6 10.33 -31.90 9.47
CA ARG A 6 10.63 -30.54 8.97
C ARG A 6 9.43 -29.59 9.07
N ALA A 7 8.20 -30.08 8.85
CA ALA A 7 6.99 -29.26 8.94
C ALA A 7 6.79 -28.66 10.33
N GLN A 8 6.93 -29.48 11.38
CA GLN A 8 6.83 -29.05 12.78
C GLN A 8 7.95 -28.05 13.15
N ARG A 9 9.17 -28.26 12.61
CA ARG A 9 10.31 -27.37 12.89
C ARG A 9 10.15 -25.96 12.31
N LYS A 10 9.33 -25.75 11.28
CA LYS A 10 9.14 -24.42 10.65
C LYS A 10 8.49 -23.40 11.59
N GLY A 11 7.56 -23.84 12.44
CA GLY A 11 6.85 -22.98 13.39
C GLY A 11 7.57 -22.80 14.74
N ALA A 12 8.63 -23.58 15.00
CA ALA A 12 9.36 -23.50 16.27
C ALA A 12 10.12 -22.17 16.40
N ALA A 13 9.93 -21.49 17.52
CA ALA A 13 10.68 -20.29 17.87
C ALA A 13 12.18 -20.61 17.90
N GLY A 14 13.01 -19.76 17.28
CA GLY A 14 14.45 -20.01 17.18
C GLY A 14 14.87 -21.02 16.10
N SER A 15 13.95 -21.54 15.30
CA SER A 15 14.31 -22.42 14.19
C SER A 15 15.12 -21.70 13.10
N VAL A 16 15.77 -22.49 12.24
CA VAL A 16 16.47 -21.99 11.03
C VAL A 16 15.52 -21.41 9.98
N PHE A 17 14.20 -21.62 10.11
CA PHE A 17 13.19 -21.20 9.13
C PHE A 17 12.64 -19.80 9.41
N LYS A 18 13.50 -18.86 9.80
CA LYS A 18 13.12 -17.45 10.00
C LYS A 18 13.20 -16.68 8.68
N ALA A 19 12.30 -15.72 8.51
CA ALA A 19 12.34 -14.82 7.35
C ALA A 19 13.57 -13.89 7.45
N HIS A 20 14.34 -13.80 6.36
CA HIS A 20 15.43 -12.83 6.25
C HIS A 20 14.86 -11.44 5.92
N THR A 21 14.70 -10.59 6.94
CA THR A 21 14.03 -9.28 6.80
C THR A 21 14.96 -8.07 6.89
N HIS A 22 16.27 -8.26 7.06
CA HIS A 22 17.23 -7.16 7.26
C HIS A 22 17.21 -6.09 6.14
N HIS A 23 17.02 -6.50 4.88
CA HIS A 23 16.98 -5.58 3.73
C HIS A 23 15.57 -5.13 3.33
N ARG A 24 14.53 -5.52 4.09
CA ARG A 24 13.16 -5.11 3.80
C ARG A 24 13.02 -3.60 4.00
N LYS A 25 12.42 -2.92 3.03
CA LYS A 25 12.22 -1.47 3.04
C LYS A 25 11.10 -1.03 3.97
N GLY A 26 10.12 -1.91 4.20
CA GLY A 26 9.03 -1.67 5.13
C GLY A 26 7.78 -2.49 4.81
N PRO A 27 6.75 -2.37 5.65
CA PRO A 27 5.44 -2.94 5.35
C PRO A 27 4.80 -2.18 4.19
N ALA A 28 4.41 -2.90 3.14
CA ALA A 28 3.56 -2.36 2.10
C ALA A 28 2.10 -2.52 2.54
N ARG A 29 1.46 -1.41 2.90
CA ARG A 29 0.09 -1.38 3.39
C ARG A 29 -0.54 -0.04 3.07
N PHE A 30 -1.87 -0.02 3.02
CA PHE A 30 -2.58 1.25 3.02
C PHE A 30 -2.30 2.01 4.32
N ARG A 31 -2.48 3.34 4.26
CA ARG A 31 -2.41 4.15 5.47
C ARG A 31 -3.49 3.74 6.45
N SER A 32 -3.35 4.19 7.69
CA SER A 32 -4.43 4.12 8.65
C SER A 32 -5.59 4.98 8.16
N LEU A 33 -6.80 4.40 8.12
CA LEU A 33 -8.03 5.11 7.81
C LEU A 33 -8.23 6.22 8.87
N ASP A 34 -8.15 7.48 8.44
CA ASP A 34 -8.35 8.65 9.30
C ASP A 34 -9.64 9.39 8.94
N PHE A 35 -10.00 10.40 9.73
CA PHE A 35 -11.22 11.19 9.48
C PHE A 35 -11.19 11.90 8.12
N GLY A 36 -10.00 12.27 7.65
CA GLY A 36 -9.78 12.82 6.33
C GLY A 36 -10.17 11.82 5.26
N GLU A 37 -9.70 10.57 5.42
CA GLU A 37 -9.99 9.37 4.61
C GLU A 37 -11.45 8.86 4.66
N GLN A 38 -12.19 9.19 5.71
CA GLN A 38 -13.59 8.77 5.84
C GLN A 38 -14.57 9.75 5.20
N ASN A 39 -14.24 11.05 5.12
CA ASN A 39 -15.22 12.09 4.76
C ASN A 39 -14.81 13.01 3.60
N GLY A 40 -13.62 12.89 3.00
CA GLY A 40 -13.13 13.87 2.01
C GLY A 40 -12.31 13.31 0.84
N TYR A 41 -11.10 13.83 0.60
CA TYR A 41 -10.01 13.10 -0.08
C TYR A 41 -8.63 13.50 0.43
N LEU A 42 -7.66 12.59 0.36
CA LEU A 42 -6.25 12.91 0.57
C LEU A 42 -5.49 12.75 -0.74
N ARG A 43 -4.80 13.81 -1.16
CA ARG A 43 -3.88 13.78 -2.29
C ARG A 43 -2.46 13.51 -1.78
N GLY A 44 -1.78 12.59 -2.44
CA GLY A 44 -0.37 12.32 -2.24
C GLY A 44 0.36 12.31 -3.57
N VAL A 45 1.68 12.42 -3.53
CA VAL A 45 2.51 12.35 -4.72
C VAL A 45 3.42 11.13 -4.63
N VAL A 46 3.47 10.33 -5.69
CA VAL A 46 4.46 9.26 -5.84
C VAL A 46 5.83 9.91 -5.93
N THR A 47 6.63 9.78 -4.87
CA THR A 47 7.99 10.31 -4.88
C THR A 47 8.97 9.38 -5.56
N ASP A 48 8.74 8.07 -5.48
CA ASP A 48 9.71 7.07 -5.92
C ASP A 48 9.06 5.70 -6.08
N ILE A 49 9.62 4.87 -6.97
CA ILE A 49 9.23 3.47 -7.15
C ILE A 49 10.46 2.61 -6.80
N VAL A 50 10.36 1.94 -5.66
CA VAL A 50 11.49 1.26 -5.01
C VAL A 50 11.32 -0.26 -5.02
N ARG A 51 12.44 -0.96 -5.25
CA ARG A 51 12.51 -2.42 -5.14
C ARG A 51 12.67 -2.85 -3.68
N ASP A 52 11.81 -3.75 -3.22
CA ASP A 52 11.91 -4.41 -1.92
C ASP A 52 12.42 -5.86 -2.07
N PRO A 53 13.59 -6.22 -1.53
CA PRO A 53 14.10 -7.59 -1.57
C PRO A 53 13.09 -8.59 -0.99
N GLY A 54 12.74 -9.61 -1.77
CA GLY A 54 11.76 -10.63 -1.38
C GLY A 54 10.30 -10.24 -1.64
N ARG A 55 10.03 -9.18 -2.42
CA ARG A 55 8.75 -8.98 -3.13
C ARG A 55 8.98 -9.11 -4.62
N GLY A 56 7.99 -9.69 -5.32
CA GLY A 56 7.94 -9.66 -6.78
C GLY A 56 7.46 -8.30 -7.30
N ALA A 57 6.51 -7.67 -6.61
CA ALA A 57 6.00 -6.36 -6.96
C ALA A 57 6.88 -5.21 -6.42
N PRO A 58 7.07 -4.11 -7.18
CA PRO A 58 7.71 -2.90 -6.69
C PRO A 58 6.82 -2.18 -5.64
N LEU A 59 7.44 -1.32 -4.85
CA LEU A 59 6.75 -0.47 -3.88
C LEU A 59 6.75 0.98 -4.35
N ALA A 60 5.62 1.65 -4.24
CA ALA A 60 5.50 3.09 -4.45
C ALA A 60 5.69 3.81 -3.11
N ARG A 61 6.68 4.71 -3.03
CA ARG A 61 6.82 5.62 -1.91
C ARG A 61 6.02 6.88 -2.19
N VAL A 62 4.98 7.08 -1.41
CA VAL A 62 4.01 8.16 -1.63
C VAL A 62 4.04 9.11 -0.45
N THR A 63 4.13 10.40 -0.74
CA THR A 63 4.19 11.45 0.28
C THR A 63 2.87 12.18 0.34
N PHE A 64 2.28 12.25 1.53
CA PHE A 64 1.03 12.91 1.83
C PHE A 64 1.26 14.05 2.82
N ARG A 65 0.37 15.03 2.80
CA ARG A 65 0.32 16.06 3.85
C ARG A 65 -0.48 15.52 5.03
N HIS A 66 0.06 15.64 6.23
CA HIS A 66 -0.68 15.28 7.44
C HIS A 66 -1.86 16.26 7.61
N PRO A 67 -3.08 15.80 7.89
CA PRO A 67 -4.28 16.65 7.90
C PRO A 67 -4.25 17.72 9.00
N LEU A 68 -3.78 17.36 10.19
CA LEU A 68 -3.82 18.25 11.37
C LEU A 68 -2.50 18.95 11.72
N ARG A 69 -1.37 18.52 11.15
CA ARG A 69 -0.03 18.96 11.59
C ARG A 69 0.80 19.33 10.37
N TYR A 70 1.69 20.29 10.53
CA TYR A 70 2.66 20.64 9.49
C TYR A 70 3.75 19.56 9.38
N LYS A 71 3.40 18.42 8.78
CA LYS A 71 4.26 17.25 8.59
C LYS A 71 3.91 16.56 7.27
N LEU A 72 4.92 15.98 6.64
CA LEU A 72 4.75 15.05 5.51
C LEU A 72 4.76 13.61 6.02
N GLN A 73 3.74 12.84 5.64
CA GLN A 73 3.64 11.40 5.91
C GLN A 73 4.11 10.64 4.67
N LYS A 74 5.17 9.86 4.83
CA LYS A 74 5.72 8.99 3.77
C LYS A 74 5.22 7.59 4.03
N GLU A 75 4.45 7.06 3.09
CA GLU A 75 3.85 5.73 3.17
C GLU A 75 4.33 4.87 2.00
N LEU A 76 4.38 3.56 2.20
CA LEU A 76 4.82 2.57 1.21
C LEU A 76 3.61 1.76 0.75
N PHE A 77 3.24 1.93 -0.52
CA PHE A 77 2.17 1.18 -1.16
C PHE A 77 2.77 0.10 -2.08
N VAL A 78 1.97 -0.89 -2.41
CA VAL A 78 2.27 -1.75 -3.55
C VAL A 78 2.04 -0.92 -4.80
N ALA A 79 3.02 -0.89 -5.70
CA ALA A 79 2.86 -0.16 -6.95
C ALA A 79 1.94 -0.94 -7.91
N ALA A 80 0.94 -0.25 -8.46
CA ALA A 80 0.16 -0.72 -9.59
C ALA A 80 0.94 -0.55 -10.90
N GLU A 81 0.59 -1.35 -11.90
CA GLU A 81 1.15 -1.22 -13.24
C GLU A 81 0.82 0.15 -13.83
N GLY A 82 1.77 0.77 -14.53
CA GLY A 82 1.61 2.10 -15.10
C GLY A 82 1.82 3.27 -14.13
N MET A 83 2.08 3.01 -12.84
CA MET A 83 2.46 4.08 -11.91
C MET A 83 3.82 4.68 -12.26
N TYR A 84 3.96 6.00 -12.10
CA TYR A 84 5.19 6.73 -12.39
C TYR A 84 5.54 7.73 -11.28
N SER A 85 6.82 8.10 -11.18
CA SER A 85 7.29 9.12 -10.23
C SER A 85 6.75 10.50 -10.59
N GLY A 86 6.21 11.22 -9.62
CA GLY A 86 5.54 12.51 -9.80
C GLY A 86 4.02 12.40 -9.99
N GLN A 87 3.48 11.20 -10.15
CA GLN A 87 2.04 10.98 -10.26
C GLN A 87 1.32 11.39 -8.97
N GLU A 88 0.19 12.08 -9.10
CA GLU A 88 -0.72 12.32 -7.98
C GLU A 88 -1.56 11.07 -7.73
N ILE A 89 -1.58 10.61 -6.47
CA ILE A 89 -2.46 9.57 -5.97
C ILE A 89 -3.55 10.23 -5.15
N VAL A 90 -4.77 9.79 -5.39
CA VAL A 90 -5.92 10.15 -4.57
C VAL A 90 -6.34 8.93 -3.75
N SER A 91 -6.56 9.15 -2.45
CA SER A 91 -7.07 8.15 -1.53
C SER A 91 -8.42 8.64 -0.99
N LEU A 92 -9.58 8.18 -1.55
CA LEU A 92 -10.92 8.24 -0.91
C LEU A 92 -12.17 7.70 -1.63
N LEU A 93 -13.33 7.82 -0.93
CA LEU A 93 -14.72 7.51 -1.30
C LEU A 93 -15.26 8.25 -2.52
N GLU A 94 -15.11 9.58 -2.60
CA GLU A 94 -15.72 10.34 -3.70
C GLU A 94 -14.82 11.52 -4.09
N TYR A 95 -14.34 11.50 -5.33
CA TYR A 95 -13.67 12.63 -5.94
C TYR A 95 -14.55 13.13 -7.09
N PRO A 96 -14.99 14.39 -7.08
CA PRO A 96 -15.68 14.95 -8.24
C PRO A 96 -14.69 15.04 -9.41
N GLY A 97 -14.99 14.36 -10.51
CA GLY A 97 -14.14 14.32 -11.72
C GLY A 97 -13.08 13.21 -11.74
N LEU A 98 -13.32 12.10 -11.03
CA LEU A 98 -12.46 10.91 -11.07
C LEU A 98 -12.50 10.27 -12.46
N GLU A 99 -11.42 10.40 -13.24
CA GLU A 99 -11.30 9.69 -14.52
C GLU A 99 -11.03 8.20 -14.25
N ALA A 100 -11.83 7.32 -14.86
CA ALA A 100 -11.80 5.87 -14.64
C ALA A 100 -10.48 5.17 -15.08
N ILE A 101 -9.54 5.92 -15.66
CA ILE A 101 -8.36 5.39 -16.37
C ILE A 101 -7.10 5.41 -15.49
N ASP A 102 -7.09 6.15 -14.39
CA ASP A 102 -5.87 6.31 -13.59
C ASP A 102 -5.61 5.09 -12.67
N PRO A 103 -4.44 4.42 -12.76
CA PRO A 103 -4.13 3.23 -11.96
C PRO A 103 -3.80 3.54 -10.49
N ALA A 104 -3.92 4.80 -10.08
CA ALA A 104 -3.33 5.37 -8.88
C ALA A 104 -4.38 5.74 -7.82
N TYR A 105 -5.38 4.89 -7.61
CA TYR A 105 -6.43 5.10 -6.63
C TYR A 105 -6.52 4.00 -5.57
N ALA A 106 -6.67 4.41 -4.31
CA ALA A 106 -7.06 3.55 -3.21
C ALA A 106 -8.52 3.86 -2.84
N LEU A 107 -9.47 3.32 -3.63
CA LEU A 107 -10.90 3.56 -3.43
C LEU A 107 -11.57 2.39 -2.69
N PRO A 108 -12.64 2.66 -1.93
CA PRO A 108 -13.56 1.62 -1.46
C PRO A 108 -14.17 0.81 -2.61
N VAL A 109 -14.43 -0.47 -2.36
CA VAL A 109 -14.91 -1.40 -3.40
C VAL A 109 -16.28 -0.99 -3.94
N ASP A 110 -17.16 -0.47 -3.10
CA ASP A 110 -18.47 0.05 -3.47
C ASP A 110 -18.37 1.23 -4.43
N VAL A 111 -17.37 2.09 -4.26
CA VAL A 111 -17.11 3.22 -5.16
C VAL A 111 -16.59 2.74 -6.50
N VAL A 112 -15.64 1.80 -6.51
CA VAL A 112 -15.16 1.17 -7.75
C VAL A 112 -16.32 0.51 -8.50
N GLN A 113 -17.21 -0.17 -7.77
CA GLN A 113 -18.38 -0.81 -8.37
C GLN A 113 -19.33 0.20 -9.03
N ARG A 114 -19.58 1.35 -8.39
CA ARG A 114 -20.38 2.43 -8.98
C ARG A 114 -19.73 2.99 -10.24
N ILE A 115 -18.42 3.26 -10.21
CA ILE A 115 -17.68 3.85 -11.33
C ILE A 115 -17.69 2.91 -12.56
N PHE A 116 -17.40 1.63 -12.37
CA PHE A 116 -17.24 0.69 -13.49
C PHE A 116 -18.55 -0.01 -13.90
N PHE A 117 -19.46 -0.25 -12.97
CA PHE A 117 -20.67 -1.06 -13.22
C PHE A 117 -21.99 -0.27 -13.09
N GLY A 118 -21.95 1.02 -12.75
CA GLY A 118 -23.11 1.91 -12.82
C GLY A 118 -24.31 1.53 -11.93
N ARG A 119 -24.08 0.75 -10.88
CA ARG A 119 -25.09 0.34 -9.88
C ARG A 119 -24.86 1.01 -8.54
#